data_AF-A0A291PGW6-F1
#
_entry.id   AF-A0A291PGW6-F1
#
_cell.length_a   1.000
_cell.length_b   1.000
_cell.length_c   1.000
_cell.angle_alpha   90.00
_cell.angle_beta   90.00
_cell.angle_gamma   90.00
#
_symmetry.space_group_name_H-M   'P 1'
#
loop_
_entity.id
_entity.type
_entity.pdbx_description
1 polymer ?
#
loop_
_entity_poly.entity_id
_entity_poly.type
_entity_poly.pdbx_seq_one_letter_code
_entity_poly.pdbx_strand_id
1 'polypeptide(L)' 'MAREKHDRHKLDRAIRRMARCGLSVKKQALELGVCERIVYERRQYLGIRRKTAKQEQSAHA' A
#
# COMPACT_ATOMS: atom_id res chain seq x y z
N MET A 1 0.69 -15.55 -21.89
CA MET A 1 1.13 -15.13 -20.54
C MET A 1 0.64 -13.70 -20.19
N ALA A 2 -0.65 -13.38 -20.35
CA ALA A 2 -1.13 -11.98 -20.28
C ALA A 2 -2.13 -11.67 -19.13
N ARG A 3 -2.53 -12.66 -18.32
CA ARG A 3 -3.57 -12.47 -17.30
C ARG A 3 -3.06 -11.82 -16.00
N GLU A 4 -1.80 -12.02 -15.62
CA GLU A 4 -1.29 -11.55 -14.31
C GLU A 4 -1.02 -10.03 -14.21
N LYS A 5 -0.73 -9.36 -15.34
CA LYS A 5 -0.39 -7.92 -15.29
C LYS A 5 -1.60 -7.06 -14.92
N HIS A 6 -2.81 -7.46 -15.33
CA HIS A 6 -4.02 -6.71 -15.02
C HIS A 6 -4.44 -6.82 -13.55
N ASP A 7 -4.18 -7.95 -12.90
CA ASP A 7 -4.50 -8.12 -11.47
C ASP A 7 -3.60 -7.27 -10.56
N ARG A 8 -2.34 -7.06 -10.94
CA ARG A 8 -1.44 -6.19 -10.16
C ARG A 8 -1.90 -4.73 -10.13
N HIS A 9 -2.36 -4.19 -11.26
CA HIS A 9 -2.86 -2.81 -11.29
C HIS A 9 -4.15 -2.64 -10.46
N LYS A 10 -5.05 -3.65 -10.49
CA LYS A 10 -6.25 -3.64 -9.65
C LYS A 10 -5.90 -3.73 -8.17
N LEU A 11 -4.98 -4.61 -7.81
CA LEU A 11 -4.47 -4.78 -6.45
C LEU A 11 -3.86 -3.47 -5.93
N ASP A 12 -2.99 -2.84 -6.73
CA ASP A 12 -2.36 -1.57 -6.37
C ASP A 12 -3.38 -0.44 -6.16
N ARG A 13 -4.41 -0.37 -7.01
CA ARG A 13 -5.49 0.62 -6.88
C ARG A 13 -6.28 0.40 -5.58
N ALA A 14 -6.57 -0.85 -5.24
CA ALA A 14 -7.26 -1.20 -4.00
C ALA A 14 -6.40 -0.87 -2.78
N ILE A 15 -5.12 -1.26 -2.78
CA ILE A 15 -4.16 -0.93 -1.70
C ILE A 15 -4.07 0.59 -1.49
N ARG A 16 -3.99 1.40 -2.57
CA ARG A 16 -4.00 2.88 -2.45
C ARG A 16 -5.28 3.41 -1.83
N ARG A 17 -6.45 2.88 -2.22
CA ARG A 17 -7.75 3.30 -1.66
C ARG A 17 -7.81 2.96 -0.17
N MET A 18 -7.49 1.73 0.19
CA MET A 18 -7.53 1.26 1.57
C MET A 18 -6.50 1.97 2.47
N ALA A 19 -5.32 2.27 1.94
CA ALA A 19 -4.31 3.04 2.66
C ALA A 19 -4.76 4.47 2.96
N ARG A 20 -5.47 5.13 2.03
CA ARG A 20 -6.08 6.46 2.27
C ARG A 20 -7.15 6.40 3.35
N CYS A 21 -7.89 5.31 3.45
CA CYS A 21 -8.85 5.06 4.53
C CYS A 21 -8.18 4.65 5.86
N GLY A 22 -6.84 4.61 5.95
CA GLY A 22 -6.13 4.28 7.18
C GLY A 22 -6.09 2.79 7.55
N LEU A 23 -6.47 1.88 6.64
CA LEU A 23 -6.47 0.45 6.92
C LEU A 23 -5.05 -0.11 7.14
N SER A 24 -4.93 -1.02 8.10
CA SER A 24 -3.70 -1.77 8.38
C SER A 24 -3.37 -2.76 7.27
N VAL A 25 -2.11 -3.18 7.16
CA VAL A 25 -1.66 -4.20 6.19
C VAL A 25 -2.44 -5.51 6.38
N LYS A 26 -2.66 -5.93 7.63
CA LYS A 26 -3.45 -7.11 7.99
C LYS A 26 -4.90 -7.04 7.49
N LYS A 27 -5.59 -5.91 7.71
CA LYS A 27 -6.97 -5.73 7.18
C LYS A 27 -7.00 -5.68 5.66
N GLN A 28 -6.01 -5.05 5.03
CA GLN A 28 -5.89 -5.03 3.57
C GLN A 28 -5.71 -6.44 3.00
N ALA A 29 -4.87 -7.27 3.62
CA ALA A 29 -4.63 -8.65 3.22
C ALA A 29 -5.89 -9.52 3.29
N LEU A 30 -6.64 -9.42 4.40
CA LEU A 30 -7.92 -10.12 4.60
C LEU A 30 -8.96 -9.77 3.53
N GLU A 31 -9.18 -8.47 3.29
CA GLU A 31 -10.16 -7.98 2.30
C GLU A 31 -9.76 -8.32 0.85
N LEU A 32 -8.46 -8.32 0.55
CA LEU A 32 -7.96 -8.61 -0.79
C LEU A 32 -7.73 -10.11 -1.03
N GLY A 33 -7.88 -10.95 0.00
CA GLY A 33 -7.64 -12.40 -0.09
C GLY A 33 -6.19 -12.76 -0.44
N VAL A 34 -5.22 -11.92 -0.03
CA VAL A 34 -3.79 -12.11 -0.34
C VAL A 34 -2.96 -12.14 0.94
N CYS A 35 -1.75 -12.68 0.85
CA CYS A 35 -0.82 -12.66 1.98
C CYS A 35 -0.40 -11.23 2.36
N GLU A 36 -0.24 -10.98 3.66
CA GLU A 36 0.24 -9.69 4.18
C GLU A 36 1.57 -9.24 3.56
N ARG A 37 2.47 -10.19 3.27
CA ARG A 37 3.75 -9.93 2.61
C ARG A 37 3.56 -9.27 1.24
N ILE A 38 2.60 -9.73 0.45
CA ILE A 38 2.31 -9.16 -0.88
C ILE A 38 1.85 -7.71 -0.72
N VAL A 39 0.94 -7.45 0.22
CA VAL A 39 0.47 -6.09 0.51
C VAL A 39 1.62 -5.21 0.98
N TYR A 40 2.52 -5.72 1.83
CA TYR A 40 3.68 -4.98 2.31
C TYR A 40 4.63 -4.58 1.17
N GLU A 41 5.02 -5.55 0.32
CA GLU A 41 5.88 -5.31 -0.84
C GLU A 41 5.25 -4.29 -1.80
N ARG A 42 3.95 -4.42 -2.06
CA ARG A 42 3.21 -3.46 -2.90
C ARG A 42 3.13 -2.08 -2.26
N ARG A 43 2.86 -1.96 -0.95
CA ARG A 43 2.85 -0.65 -0.28
C ARG A 43 4.21 0.05 -0.35
N GLN A 44 5.31 -0.69 -0.22
CA GLN A 44 6.65 -0.12 -0.39
C GLN A 44 6.87 0.36 -1.83
N TYR A 45 6.53 -0.47 -2.82
CA TYR A 45 6.61 -0.08 -4.24
C TYR A 45 5.76 1.15 -4.58
N LEU A 46 4.57 1.27 -3.98
CA LEU A 46 3.64 2.38 -4.19
C LEU A 46 3.99 3.63 -3.36
N GLY A 47 5.06 3.62 -2.56
CA GLY A 47 5.44 4.73 -1.69
C GLY A 47 4.48 4.98 -0.53
N ILE A 48 3.60 4.02 -0.22
CA ILE A 48 2.60 4.12 0.86
C ILE A 48 3.28 3.75 2.18
N ARG A 49 4.16 4.64 2.64
CA ARG A 49 4.74 4.54 3.98
C ARG A 49 3.77 5.17 4.98
N ARG A 50 3.68 4.57 6.18
CA ARG A 50 3.22 5.36 7.34
C ARG A 50 4.18 6.53 7.41
N LYS A 51 3.67 7.78 7.39
CA LYS A 51 4.48 8.95 7.71
C LYS A 51 5.10 8.67 9.07
N THR A 52 6.35 8.23 9.11
CA THR A 52 7.14 8.31 10.33
C THR A 52 7.21 9.79 10.64
N ALA A 53 6.97 10.17 11.88
CA ALA A 53 6.97 11.54 12.40
C ALA A 53 8.37 12.22 12.35
N LYS A 54 9.13 11.99 11.28
CA LYS A 54 10.46 12.52 10.98
C LYS A 54 10.45 13.26 9.64
N GLN A 55 9.36 13.96 9.34
CA GLN A 55 9.29 14.87 8.19
C GLN A 55 8.56 16.16 8.57
N GLU A 56 8.83 16.67 9.77
CA GLU A 56 8.39 17.99 10.26
C GLU A 56 9.59 18.88 10.65
N GLN A 57 10.80 18.61 10.15
CA GLN A 57 12.00 19.40 10.47
C GLN A 57 12.77 19.93 9.25
N SER A 58 12.09 20.16 8.11
CA SER A 58 12.76 20.77 6.94
C SER A 58 11.84 21.70 6.15
N ALA A 59 11.09 22.56 6.85
CA ALA A 59 10.33 23.64 6.23
C ALA A 59 10.34 24.93 7.08
N HIS A 60 11.37 25.14 7.90
CA HIS A 60 11.71 26.43 8.47
C HIS A 60 13.22 26.63 8.37
N ALA A 61 13.65 27.24 7.27
CA ALA A 61 14.92 27.94 7.14
C ALA A 61 14.67 29.13 6.22
#